data_AF-H2ZWT6-F1
#
_entry.id   AF-H2ZWT6-F1
#
_cell.length_a   1.000
_cell.length_b   1.000
_cell.length_c   1.000
_cell.angle_alpha   90.00
_cell.angle_beta   90.00
_cell.angle_gamma   90.00
#
_symmetry.space_group_name_H-M   'P 1'
#
loop_
_entity.id
_entity.type
_entity.pdbx_description
1 polymer ?
#
loop_
_entity_poly.entity_id
_entity_poly.type
_entity_poly.pdbx_seq_one_letter_code
_entity_poly.pdbx_strand_id
1 'polypeptide(L)'
;CTGLQPPRYGLFYVEKGSGISVGSMVVFWCKDGYQLVGSETLACLHGDSAPQWSSQPPLCEAIPKPVDKGFRVAVIASIISCIIILSMSISFVVCCVQEQLEKRRERLQETRN
;
A
#
# COMPACT_ATOMS: atom_id res chain seq x y z
N CYS A 1 12.34 37.81 -3.02
CA CYS A 1 12.24 36.63 -2.15
C CYS A 1 13.63 36.12 -1.84
N THR A 2 13.80 35.40 -0.72
CA THR A 2 15.08 34.77 -0.36
C THR A 2 15.27 33.45 -1.11
N GLY A 3 16.52 33.07 -1.32
CA GLY A 3 16.84 31.76 -1.90
C GLY A 3 16.34 30.62 -1.01
N LEU A 4 15.72 29.61 -1.62
CA LEU A 4 15.19 28.44 -0.94
C LEU A 4 16.25 27.33 -0.91
N GLN A 5 16.26 26.54 0.18
CA GLN A 5 17.06 25.33 0.29
C GLN A 5 16.20 24.08 0.09
N PRO A 6 16.76 22.98 -0.44
CA PRO A 6 16.03 21.74 -0.56
C PRO A 6 15.55 21.23 0.81
N PRO A 7 14.28 20.80 0.94
CA PRO A 7 13.79 20.21 2.18
C PRO A 7 14.49 18.87 2.46
N ARG A 8 14.58 18.48 3.74
CA ARG A 8 15.10 17.15 4.09
C ARG A 8 14.21 16.09 3.46
N TYR A 9 14.81 15.10 2.78
CA TYR A 9 14.08 14.06 2.06
C TYR A 9 13.17 14.58 0.94
N GLY A 10 13.46 15.76 0.38
CA GLY A 10 12.79 16.27 -0.80
C GLY A 10 13.71 17.14 -1.64
N LEU A 11 13.15 17.70 -2.70
CA LEU A 11 13.80 18.63 -3.61
C LEU A 11 12.77 19.65 -4.10
N PHE A 12 13.23 20.68 -4.79
CA PHE A 12 12.37 21.66 -5.45
C PHE A 12 12.93 22.00 -6.82
N TYR A 13 12.08 22.57 -7.67
CA TYR A 13 12.44 23.13 -8.96
C TYR A 13 11.69 24.43 -9.23
N VAL A 14 12.29 25.28 -10.04
CA VAL A 14 11.66 26.53 -10.48
C VAL A 14 10.78 26.20 -11.68
N GLU A 15 9.46 26.27 -11.48
CA GLU A 15 8.47 26.09 -12.54
C GLU A 15 8.35 27.35 -13.41
N LYS A 16 8.49 28.53 -12.80
CA LYS A 16 8.41 29.82 -13.51
C LYS A 16 9.37 30.85 -12.92
N GLY A 17 9.95 31.70 -13.77
CA GLY A 17 10.79 32.82 -13.37
C GLY A 17 12.23 32.42 -13.05
N SER A 18 12.91 33.24 -12.25
CA SER A 18 14.33 33.05 -11.89
C SER A 18 14.53 32.29 -10.57
N GLY A 19 13.44 31.95 -9.88
CA GLY A 19 13.46 31.26 -8.60
C GLY A 19 13.56 32.17 -7.37
N ILE A 20 13.81 33.47 -7.55
CA ILE A 20 13.85 34.45 -6.44
C ILE A 20 13.19 35.80 -6.77
N SER A 21 12.94 36.09 -8.05
CA SER A 21 12.27 37.31 -8.51
C SER A 21 10.76 37.24 -8.31
N VAL A 22 10.11 38.40 -8.15
CA VAL A 22 8.63 38.49 -8.11
C VAL A 22 8.03 37.82 -9.35
N GLY A 23 6.96 37.05 -9.15
CA GLY A 23 6.32 36.22 -10.17
C GLY A 23 6.98 34.85 -10.38
N SER A 24 8.08 34.54 -9.68
CA SER A 24 8.66 33.18 -9.71
C SER A 24 7.74 32.19 -9.01
N MET A 25 7.71 30.96 -9.53
CA MET A 25 6.95 29.84 -8.97
C MET A 25 7.88 28.65 -8.78
N VAL A 26 7.85 28.07 -7.58
CA VAL A 26 8.71 26.96 -7.16
C VAL A 26 7.85 25.83 -6.66
N VAL A 27 8.09 24.63 -7.17
CA VAL A 27 7.31 23.43 -6.83
C VAL A 27 8.21 22.47 -6.06
N PHE A 28 7.67 21.88 -5.01
CA PHE A 28 8.34 20.99 -4.08
C PHE A 28 7.85 19.56 -4.23
N TRP A 29 8.74 18.60 -4.03
CA TRP A 29 8.38 17.18 -3.96
C TRP A 29 9.22 16.45 -2.90
N CYS A 30 8.65 15.37 -2.38
CA CYS A 30 9.31 14.51 -1.41
C CYS A 30 9.76 13.19 -2.06
N LYS A 31 10.81 12.58 -1.50
CA LYS A 31 11.31 11.27 -1.91
C LYS A 31 10.36 10.17 -1.45
N ASP A 32 10.53 8.97 -2.00
CA ASP A 32 9.74 7.80 -1.63
C ASP A 32 9.73 7.55 -0.12
N GLY A 33 8.54 7.23 0.41
CA GLY A 33 8.33 7.04 1.83
C GLY A 33 8.18 8.32 2.65
N TYR A 34 8.14 9.49 1.99
CA TYR A 34 7.85 10.77 2.63
C TYR A 34 6.68 11.49 1.93
N GLN A 35 5.89 12.20 2.71
CA GLN A 35 4.78 13.03 2.23
C GLN A 35 5.07 14.51 2.47
N LEU A 36 4.57 15.35 1.58
CA LEU A 36 4.72 16.79 1.67
C LEU A 36 3.71 17.37 2.66
N VAL A 37 4.19 18.16 3.61
CA VAL A 37 3.40 18.86 4.62
C VAL A 37 3.56 20.36 4.42
N GLY A 38 2.48 21.02 4.00
CA GLY A 38 2.46 22.44 3.66
C GLY A 38 2.05 22.67 2.20
N SER A 39 2.48 23.81 1.64
CA SER A 39 2.20 24.17 0.25
C SER A 39 3.17 23.47 -0.70
N GLU A 40 2.65 22.73 -1.68
CA GLU A 40 3.43 22.12 -2.77
C GLU A 40 4.11 23.18 -3.63
N THR A 41 3.45 24.32 -3.83
CA THR A 41 3.92 25.40 -4.70
C THR A 41 4.08 26.70 -3.93
N LEU A 42 5.21 27.38 -4.10
CA LEU A 42 5.48 28.72 -3.58
C LEU A 42 5.59 29.72 -4.71
N ALA A 43 4.89 30.86 -4.57
CA ALA A 43 4.99 31.98 -5.48
C ALA A 43 5.72 33.15 -4.80
N CYS A 44 6.65 33.78 -5.50
CA CYS A 44 7.30 34.99 -5.02
C CYS A 44 6.40 36.20 -5.32
N LEU A 45 5.81 36.78 -4.28
CA LEU A 45 4.86 37.88 -4.38
C LEU A 45 5.54 39.21 -4.04
N HIS A 46 4.96 40.30 -4.53
CA HIS A 46 5.32 41.64 -4.05
C HIS A 46 4.72 41.83 -2.66
N GLY A 47 5.56 41.93 -1.63
CA GLY A 47 5.12 42.22 -0.27
C GLY A 47 5.19 43.72 0.05
N ASP A 48 4.62 44.13 1.18
CA ASP A 48 4.47 45.55 1.55
C ASP A 48 5.80 46.30 1.71
N SER A 49 6.86 45.60 2.11
CA SER A 49 8.20 46.17 2.29
C SER A 49 9.29 45.45 1.49
N ALA A 50 9.15 44.14 1.29
CA ALA A 50 10.05 43.32 0.51
C ALA A 50 9.30 42.14 -0.15
N PRO A 51 9.77 41.64 -1.31
CA PRO A 51 9.13 40.51 -1.95
C PRO A 51 9.31 39.22 -1.14
N GLN A 52 8.18 38.57 -0.83
CA GLN A 52 8.08 37.42 0.07
C GLN A 52 7.39 36.23 -0.61
N TRP A 53 7.71 35.02 -0.14
CA TRP A 53 7.05 33.79 -0.57
C TRP A 53 5.58 33.75 -0.10
N SER A 54 4.71 33.19 -0.93
CA SER A 54 3.27 33.06 -0.67
C SER A 54 2.93 32.28 0.60
N SER A 55 3.79 31.34 0.98
CA SER A 55 3.71 30.61 2.26
C SER A 55 5.10 30.15 2.71
N GLN A 56 5.17 29.51 3.88
CA GLN A 56 6.42 28.95 4.38
C GLN A 56 6.84 27.72 3.57
N PRO A 57 8.15 27.44 3.41
CA PRO A 57 8.62 26.25 2.72
C PRO A 57 8.07 24.96 3.36
N PRO A 58 7.60 23.98 2.58
CA PRO A 58 7.02 22.75 3.11
C PRO A 58 8.09 21.83 3.71
N LEU A 59 7.63 20.87 4.51
CA LEU A 59 8.45 19.80 5.10
C LEU A 59 8.09 18.45 4.48
N CYS A 60 9.05 17.54 4.42
CA CYS A 60 8.79 16.15 4.06
C CYS A 60 8.80 15.29 5.33
N GLU A 61 7.66 14.69 5.65
CA GLU A 61 7.49 13.82 6.81
C GLU A 61 7.37 12.35 6.37
N ALA A 62 7.89 11.43 7.18
CA ALA A 62 7.87 10.01 6.84
C ALA A 62 6.43 9.48 6.83
N ILE A 63 6.05 8.78 5.77
CA ILE A 63 4.74 8.13 5.65
C ILE A 63 4.73 6.92 6.58
N PRO A 64 3.76 6.82 7.51
CA PRO A 64 3.59 5.62 8.33
C PRO A 64 3.37 4.41 7.42
N LYS A 65 4.26 3.41 7.50
CA LYS A 65 4.05 2.16 6.77
C LYS A 65 2.77 1.48 7.29
N PRO A 66 1.87 1.01 6.41
CA PRO A 66 0.73 0.23 6.85
C PRO A 66 1.25 -0.98 7.63
N VAL A 67 0.78 -1.13 8.86
CA VAL A 67 1.23 -2.21 9.72
C VAL A 67 0.57 -3.51 9.21
N ASP A 68 1.33 -4.33 8.49
CA ASP A 68 0.88 -5.58 7.84
C ASP A 68 0.34 -6.67 8.79
N LYS A 69 0.27 -6.39 10.10
CA LYS A 69 -0.18 -7.35 11.12
C LYS A 69 -1.59 -7.87 10.80
N GLY A 70 -2.50 -7.01 10.35
CA GLY A 70 -3.87 -7.41 9.99
C GLY A 70 -3.92 -8.36 8.79
N PHE A 71 -3.17 -8.05 7.73
CA PHE A 71 -3.12 -8.88 6.52
C PHE A 71 -2.57 -10.28 6.81
N ARG A 72 -1.49 -10.39 7.59
CA ARG A 72 -0.90 -11.68 7.93
C ARG A 72 -1.85 -12.56 8.74
N VAL A 73 -2.60 -11.98 9.69
CA VAL A 73 -3.58 -12.72 10.49
C VAL A 73 -4.73 -13.23 9.63
N ALA A 74 -5.26 -12.39 8.73
CA ALA A 74 -6.32 -12.79 7.81
C ALA A 74 -5.89 -13.94 6.89
N VAL A 75 -4.67 -13.87 6.35
CA VAL A 75 -4.10 -14.93 5.50
C VAL A 75 -3.95 -16.24 6.28
N ILE A 76 -3.40 -16.18 7.49
CA ILE A 76 -3.24 -17.38 8.34
C ILE A 76 -4.59 -18.01 8.68
N ALA A 77 -5.58 -17.19 9.07
CA ALA A 77 -6.92 -17.69 9.37
C ALA A 77 -7.58 -18.35 8.14
N SER A 78 -7.44 -17.74 6.96
CA SER A 78 -7.93 -18.30 5.70
C SER A 78 -7.30 -19.67 5.39
N ILE A 79 -5.98 -19.79 5.54
CA ILE A 79 -5.26 -21.06 5.30
C ILE A 79 -5.76 -22.16 6.25
N ILE A 80 -5.88 -21.86 7.55
CA ILE A 80 -6.34 -22.83 8.55
C ILE A 80 -7.77 -23.28 8.25
N SER A 81 -8.67 -22.35 7.90
CA SER A 81 -10.04 -22.69 7.51
C SER A 81 -10.08 -23.60 6.28
N CYS A 82 -9.26 -23.31 5.26
CA CYS A 82 -9.16 -24.15 4.07
C CYS A 82 -8.69 -25.58 4.41
N ILE A 83 -7.68 -25.74 5.25
CA ILE A 83 -7.18 -27.06 5.66
C ILE A 83 -8.26 -27.86 6.39
N ILE A 84 -8.98 -27.22 7.32
CA ILE A 84 -10.07 -27.87 8.06
C ILE A 84 -11.17 -28.33 7.11
N ILE A 85 -11.63 -27.44 6.22
CA ILE A 85 -12.68 -27.76 5.24
C ILE A 85 -12.25 -28.94 4.36
N LEU A 86 -11.03 -28.88 3.79
CA LEU A 86 -10.51 -29.96 2.96
C LEU A 86 -10.40 -31.27 3.73
N SER A 87 -9.95 -31.25 4.98
CA SER A 87 -9.86 -32.46 5.80
C SER A 87 -11.24 -33.10 6.06
N MET A 88 -12.26 -32.29 6.33
CA MET A 88 -13.63 -32.78 6.54
C MET A 88 -14.23 -33.33 5.24
N SER A 89 -14.04 -32.62 4.12
CA SER A 89 -14.48 -33.07 2.81
C SER A 89 -13.81 -34.38 2.39
N ILE A 90 -12.49 -34.49 2.58
CA ILE A 90 -11.75 -35.71 2.26
C ILE A 90 -12.23 -36.87 3.12
N SER A 91 -12.43 -36.67 4.42
CA SER A 91 -12.93 -37.71 5.33
C SER A 91 -14.30 -38.24 4.89
N PHE A 92 -15.22 -37.33 4.53
CA PHE A 92 -16.54 -37.72 4.03
C PHE A 92 -16.46 -38.51 2.72
N VAL A 93 -15.68 -38.02 1.75
CA VAL A 93 -15.50 -38.69 0.45
C VAL A 93 -14.87 -40.07 0.63
N VAL A 94 -13.86 -40.20 1.49
CA VAL A 94 -13.21 -41.48 1.77
C VAL A 94 -14.20 -42.47 2.37
N CYS A 95 -14.98 -42.08 3.38
CA CYS A 95 -16.02 -42.95 3.96
C CYS A 95 -17.03 -43.42 2.91
N CYS A 96 -17.53 -42.50 2.07
CA CYS A 96 -18.45 -42.86 0.99
C CYS A 96 -17.82 -43.81 -0.03
N VAL A 97 -16.57 -43.56 -0.43
CA VAL A 97 -15.85 -44.40 -1.39
C VAL A 97 -15.60 -45.78 -0.80
N GLN A 98 -15.19 -45.87 0.47
CA GLN A 98 -14.99 -47.13 1.16
C GLN A 98 -16.28 -47.96 1.17
N GLU A 99 -17.40 -47.38 1.58
CA GLU A 99 -18.70 -48.06 1.60
C GLU A 99 -19.13 -48.53 0.19
N GLN A 100 -18.91 -47.71 -0.83
CA GLN A 100 -19.22 -48.08 -2.21
C GLN A 100 -18.29 -49.19 -2.73
N LEU A 101 -17.01 -49.17 -2.36
CA LEU A 101 -16.05 -50.20 -2.73
C LEU A 101 -16.38 -51.52 -2.03
N GLU A 102 -16.80 -51.49 -0.77
CA GLU A 102 -17.30 -52.65 -0.03
C GLU A 102 -18.53 -53.24 -0.72
N LYS A 103 -19.58 -52.43 -0.99
CA LYS A 103 -20.78 -52.87 -1.73
C LYS A 103 -20.48 -53.36 -3.16
N ARG A 104 -19.48 -52.80 -3.83
CA ARG A 104 -19.03 -53.29 -5.15
C ARG A 104 -18.27 -54.62 -5.03
N ARG A 105 -17.43 -54.76 -4.01
CA ARG A 105 -16.68 -56.00 -3.73
C ARG A 105 -17.63 -57.16 -3.45
N GLU A 106 -18.68 -56.93 -2.67
CA GLU A 106 -19.73 -57.91 -2.40
C GLU A 106 -20.45 -58.37 -3.68
N ARG A 107 -20.90 -57.43 -4.53
CA ARG A 107 -21.56 -57.77 -5.82
C ARG A 107 -20.66 -58.53 -6.79
N LEU A 108 -19.36 -58.20 -6.84
CA LEU A 108 -18.38 -58.94 -7.64
C LEU A 108 -18.14 -60.36 -7.11
N GLN A 109 -18.30 -60.56 -5.80
CA GLN A 109 -18.17 -61.88 -5.18
C GLN A 109 -19.43 -62.73 -5.41
N GLU A 110 -20.61 -62.13 -5.42
CA GLU A 110 -21.88 -62.78 -5.80
C GLU A 110 -21.92 -63.17 -7.29
N THR A 111 -21.35 -62.36 -8.19
CA THR A 111 -21.25 -62.69 -9.63
C THR A 111 -20.22 -63.80 -9.93
N ARG A 112 -19.30 -64.08 -8.98
CA ARG A 112 -18.23 -65.06 -9.13
C ARG A 112 -18.61 -66.46 -8.61
N ASN A 113 -19.61 -66.57 -7.73
CA ASN A 113 -20.15 -67.84 -7.21
C ASN A 113 -21.27 -68.37 -8.12
#